data_AF-K0VWP7-F1
#
_entry.id   AF-K0VWP7-F1
#
_cell.length_a   1.000
_cell.length_b   1.000
_cell.length_c   1.000
_cell.angle_alpha   90.00
_cell.angle_beta   90.00
_cell.angle_gamma   90.00
#
_symmetry.space_group_name_H-M   'P 1'
#
loop_
_entity.id
_entity.type
_entity.pdbx_description
1 polymer ?
#
loop_
_entity_poly.entity_id
_entity_poly.type
_entity_poly.pdbx_seq_one_letter_code
_entity_poly.pdbx_strand_id
1 'polypeptide(L)'
;MANKSIDHAFTATSLTSAATDPTFAGALSFMRRRFTKDLAGVDVAVWGIPFDAATSNRPGTRFGPQAIRRASAIFDNDAQYPFNRDLFAEMAVIDYGDCLLDYGNHQDTPAAIERQANV
;
A
#
# COMPACT_ATOMS: atom_id res chain seq x y z
N MET A 1 3.42 -21.78 1.86
CA MET A 1 4.70 -21.93 2.62
C MET A 1 5.84 -21.51 1.69
N ALA A 2 6.67 -20.57 2.12
CA ALA A 2 7.71 -19.90 1.33
C ALA A 2 8.61 -20.90 0.59
N ASN A 3 8.48 -21.03 -0.74
CA ASN A 3 9.32 -21.93 -1.54
C ASN A 3 9.73 -21.33 -2.90
N LYS A 4 9.58 -20.01 -3.11
CA LYS A 4 9.89 -19.39 -4.42
C LYS A 4 10.61 -18.05 -4.35
N SER A 5 10.20 -17.13 -3.48
CA SER A 5 10.82 -15.80 -3.32
C SER A 5 10.37 -15.14 -2.01
N ILE A 6 11.12 -14.16 -1.52
CA ILE A 6 10.74 -13.21 -0.47
C ILE A 6 10.75 -11.79 -1.05
N ASP A 7 10.18 -10.83 -0.33
CA ASP A 7 10.08 -9.44 -0.74
C ASP A 7 9.21 -9.30 -1.99
N HIS A 8 8.03 -9.92 -1.99
CA HIS A 8 7.10 -9.90 -3.15
C HIS A 8 6.81 -8.47 -3.62
N ALA A 9 6.79 -7.50 -2.70
CA ALA A 9 6.63 -6.09 -3.02
C ALA A 9 7.65 -5.56 -4.07
N PHE A 10 8.85 -6.16 -4.13
CA PHE A 10 9.90 -5.80 -5.09
C PHE A 10 10.12 -6.87 -6.17
N THR A 11 9.90 -8.14 -5.84
CA THR A 11 10.25 -9.27 -6.71
C THR A 11 9.09 -9.79 -7.56
N ALA A 12 7.86 -9.29 -7.36
CA ALA A 12 6.70 -9.65 -8.16
C ALA A 12 6.92 -9.35 -9.65
N THR A 13 6.67 -10.36 -10.49
CA THR A 13 6.80 -10.27 -11.95
C THR A 13 5.47 -9.97 -12.66
N SER A 14 4.35 -10.10 -11.95
CA SER A 14 3.00 -9.76 -12.42
C SER A 14 2.28 -8.90 -11.37
N LEU A 15 1.27 -8.13 -11.79
CA LEU A 15 0.43 -7.34 -10.88
C LEU A 15 -0.55 -8.20 -10.08
N THR A 16 -0.88 -9.41 -10.57
CA THR A 16 -1.86 -10.34 -9.98
C THR A 16 -1.22 -11.57 -9.34
N SER A 17 0.09 -11.54 -9.04
CA SER A 17 0.74 -12.69 -8.41
C SER A 17 0.45 -12.81 -6.91
N ALA A 18 0.33 -14.06 -6.47
CA ALA A 18 0.27 -14.45 -5.07
C ALA A 18 1.55 -14.07 -4.31
N ALA A 19 1.41 -13.42 -3.15
CA ALA A 19 2.52 -13.26 -2.21
C ALA A 19 2.65 -14.51 -1.34
N THR A 20 3.88 -14.85 -0.93
CA THR A 20 4.13 -16.03 -0.08
C THR A 20 5.16 -15.76 1.00
N ASP A 21 5.34 -14.48 1.33
CA ASP A 21 6.29 -14.00 2.32
C ASP A 21 5.95 -14.59 3.70
N PRO A 22 6.95 -14.98 4.52
CA PRO A 22 6.69 -15.26 5.92
C PRO A 22 6.09 -14.00 6.58
N THR A 23 4.95 -14.14 7.28
CA THR A 23 4.18 -13.00 7.82
C THR A 23 5.02 -12.03 8.66
N PHE A 24 6.07 -12.53 9.33
CA PHE A 24 6.97 -11.77 10.20
C PHE A 24 8.19 -11.15 9.49
N ALA A 25 8.38 -11.39 8.19
CA ALA A 25 9.55 -10.95 7.41
C ALA A 25 9.12 -10.27 6.09
N GLY A 26 10.09 -9.92 5.25
CA GLY A 26 9.86 -9.37 3.92
C GLY A 26 9.44 -7.89 3.89
N ALA A 27 9.53 -7.27 2.72
CA ALA A 27 9.14 -5.89 2.45
C ALA A 27 7.66 -5.62 2.75
N LEU A 28 7.39 -4.49 3.43
CA LEU A 28 6.06 -4.12 3.94
C LEU A 28 5.38 -3.06 3.06
N SER A 29 4.98 -3.47 1.85
CA SER A 29 3.89 -2.80 1.13
C SER A 29 2.53 -3.26 1.67
N PHE A 30 1.48 -2.55 1.30
CA PHE A 30 0.10 -2.91 1.60
C PHE A 30 -0.21 -4.30 1.03
N MET A 31 -0.55 -5.25 1.92
CA MET A 31 -0.87 -6.65 1.60
C MET A 31 0.15 -7.29 0.64
N ARG A 32 1.45 -6.93 0.79
CA ARG A 32 2.58 -7.38 -0.02
C ARG A 32 2.45 -7.08 -1.53
N ARG A 33 1.60 -6.14 -1.92
CA ARG A 33 1.44 -5.73 -3.32
C ARG A 33 2.70 -5.04 -3.85
N ARG A 34 2.89 -5.08 -5.16
CA ARG A 34 4.11 -4.54 -5.78
C ARG A 34 4.21 -3.03 -5.50
N PHE A 35 5.37 -2.59 -5.03
CA PHE A 35 5.72 -1.17 -5.01
C PHE A 35 6.04 -0.71 -6.42
N THR A 36 5.26 0.22 -6.95
CA THR A 36 5.54 0.83 -8.25
C THR A 36 4.85 2.18 -8.38
N LYS A 37 5.42 3.06 -9.21
CA LYS A 37 4.79 4.30 -9.66
C LYS A 37 4.19 4.19 -11.07
N ASP A 38 4.40 3.05 -11.74
CA ASP A 38 3.79 2.74 -13.02
C ASP A 38 2.35 2.25 -12.82
N LEU A 39 1.42 2.91 -13.50
CA LEU A 39 -0.02 2.63 -13.44
C LEU A 39 -0.52 1.81 -14.64
N ALA A 40 0.36 1.43 -15.57
CA ALA A 40 -0.03 0.66 -16.74
C ALA A 40 -0.65 -0.70 -16.34
N GLY A 41 -1.92 -0.89 -16.69
CA GLY A 41 -2.67 -2.12 -16.39
C GLY A 41 -3.03 -2.31 -14.91
N VAL A 42 -2.95 -1.25 -14.09
CA VAL A 42 -3.34 -1.26 -12.69
C VAL A 42 -4.84 -0.99 -12.56
N ASP A 43 -5.55 -1.84 -11.82
CA ASP A 43 -6.97 -1.62 -11.48
C ASP A 43 -7.11 -0.73 -10.24
N VAL A 44 -6.23 -0.93 -9.25
CA VAL A 44 -6.27 -0.20 -7.97
C VAL A 44 -4.87 0.18 -7.50
N ALA A 45 -4.69 1.47 -7.21
CA ALA A 45 -3.49 1.98 -6.55
C ALA A 45 -3.79 2.29 -5.08
N VAL A 46 -3.10 1.61 -4.16
CA VAL A 46 -3.13 1.96 -2.74
C VAL A 46 -2.14 3.07 -2.49
N TRP A 47 -2.61 4.20 -1.97
CA TRP A 47 -1.82 5.41 -1.80
C TRP A 47 -2.04 6.02 -0.42
N GLY A 48 -0.94 6.24 0.32
CA GLY A 48 -0.99 6.78 1.67
C GLY A 48 -0.89 8.30 1.70
N ILE A 49 -1.71 8.95 2.53
CA ILE A 49 -1.61 10.38 2.83
C ILE A 49 -1.12 10.56 4.28
N PRO A 50 0.20 10.71 4.52
CA PRO A 50 0.76 10.78 5.87
C PRO A 50 0.60 12.19 6.48
N PHE A 51 -0.63 12.58 6.82
CA PHE A 51 -0.96 13.91 7.32
C PHE A 51 -1.79 13.89 8.60
N ASP A 52 -1.51 14.82 9.52
CA ASP A 52 -2.30 15.02 10.74
C ASP A 52 -2.26 16.46 11.30
N ALA A 53 -1.73 17.43 10.56
CA ALA A 53 -1.61 18.81 11.06
C ALA A 53 -2.96 19.51 11.25
N ALA A 54 -4.04 18.94 10.71
CA ALA A 54 -5.41 19.39 10.94
C ALA A 54 -6.08 18.77 12.18
N THR A 55 -5.38 17.93 12.95
CA THR A 55 -5.93 17.34 14.18
C THR A 55 -6.04 18.40 15.29
N SER A 56 -7.14 18.39 16.05
CA SER A 56 -7.41 19.41 17.09
C SER A 56 -6.86 19.06 18.48
N ASN A 57 -6.40 17.84 18.71
CA ASN A 57 -5.96 17.37 20.02
C ASN A 57 -4.75 16.44 19.93
N ARG A 58 -4.96 15.15 19.66
CA ARG A 58 -3.88 14.15 19.65
C ARG A 58 -3.38 13.88 18.23
N PRO A 59 -2.15 14.29 17.87
CA PRO A 59 -1.55 13.94 16.58
C PRO A 59 -1.10 12.48 16.56
N GLY A 60 -0.76 11.98 15.36
CA GLY A 60 -0.24 10.63 15.17
C GLY A 60 -0.71 9.97 13.87
N THR A 61 -1.80 10.44 13.25
CA THR A 61 -2.34 9.81 12.03
C THR A 61 -1.40 9.92 10.83
N ARG A 62 -0.40 10.81 10.87
CA ARG A 62 0.67 10.86 9.85
C ARG A 62 1.46 9.55 9.73
N PHE A 63 1.51 8.74 10.80
CA PHE A 63 2.15 7.42 10.80
C PHE A 63 1.20 6.28 10.40
N GLY A 64 -0.08 6.60 10.18
CA GLY A 64 -1.13 5.64 9.84
C GLY A 64 -0.82 4.78 8.62
N PRO A 65 -0.41 5.36 7.47
CA PRO A 65 -0.11 4.57 6.27
C PRO A 65 0.91 3.45 6.52
N GLN A 66 2.01 3.76 7.22
CA GLN A 66 3.03 2.76 7.55
C GLN A 66 2.51 1.70 8.53
N ALA A 67 1.73 2.11 9.54
CA ALA A 67 1.13 1.19 10.50
C ALA A 67 0.16 0.20 9.82
N ILE A 68 -0.67 0.69 8.89
CA ILE A 68 -1.61 -0.14 8.12
C ILE A 68 -0.86 -1.13 7.22
N ARG A 69 0.18 -0.68 6.49
CA ARG A 69 1.00 -1.59 5.68
C ARG A 69 1.57 -2.73 6.53
N ARG A 70 2.14 -2.41 7.69
CA ARG A 70 2.66 -3.41 8.63
C ARG A 70 1.57 -4.38 9.12
N ALA A 71 0.41 -3.86 9.52
CA ALA A 71 -0.69 -4.69 10.00
C ALA A 71 -1.29 -5.58 8.88
N SER A 72 -1.22 -5.13 7.64
CA SER A 72 -1.79 -5.83 6.48
C SER A 72 -1.00 -7.06 6.02
N ALA A 73 0.21 -7.27 6.57
CA ALA A 73 1.14 -8.32 6.14
C ALA A 73 0.61 -9.76 6.24
N ILE A 74 -0.48 -9.99 6.99
CA ILE A 74 -1.14 -11.29 7.15
C ILE A 74 -2.20 -11.58 6.08
N PHE A 75 -2.64 -10.56 5.32
CA PHE A 75 -3.73 -10.70 4.35
C PHE A 75 -3.21 -10.79 2.90
N ASP A 76 -2.02 -11.32 2.70
CA ASP A 76 -1.25 -11.16 1.47
C ASP A 76 -1.64 -12.10 0.32
N ASN A 77 -2.34 -13.20 0.61
CA ASN A 77 -2.74 -14.18 -0.41
C ASN A 77 -3.95 -15.09 -0.08
N ASP A 78 -4.38 -15.18 1.18
CA ASP A 78 -5.50 -16.07 1.50
C ASP A 78 -6.84 -15.50 1.00
N ALA A 79 -7.72 -16.41 0.54
CA ALA A 79 -9.05 -16.03 0.10
C ALA A 79 -9.79 -15.30 1.23
N GLN A 80 -10.30 -14.11 0.93
CA GLN A 80 -10.85 -13.24 1.95
C GLN A 80 -12.20 -13.77 2.45
N TYR A 81 -12.31 -13.94 3.77
CA TYR A 81 -13.55 -14.31 4.43
C TYR A 81 -14.51 -13.10 4.51
N PRO A 82 -15.85 -13.27 4.39
CA PRO A 82 -16.60 -14.51 4.11
C PRO A 82 -16.76 -14.81 2.61
N PHE A 83 -16.10 -14.05 1.73
CA PHE A 83 -16.36 -14.06 0.30
C PHE A 83 -15.75 -15.26 -0.44
N ASN A 84 -14.78 -15.95 0.16
CA ASN A 84 -14.01 -17.03 -0.46
C ASN A 84 -13.41 -16.62 -1.82
N ARG A 85 -12.95 -15.37 -1.93
CA ARG A 85 -12.31 -14.84 -3.14
C ARG A 85 -10.88 -14.44 -2.85
N ASP A 86 -9.98 -14.87 -3.72
CA ASP A 86 -8.65 -14.27 -3.84
C ASP A 86 -8.78 -13.02 -4.71
N LEU A 87 -8.79 -11.85 -4.07
CA LEU A 87 -8.94 -10.58 -4.77
C LEU A 87 -7.76 -10.32 -5.72
N PHE A 88 -6.56 -10.75 -5.37
CA PHE A 88 -5.35 -10.40 -6.11
C PHE A 88 -5.07 -11.35 -7.28
N ALA A 89 -5.75 -12.49 -7.34
CA ALA A 89 -5.76 -13.34 -8.53
C ALA A 89 -6.44 -12.65 -9.74
N GLU A 90 -7.43 -11.78 -9.49
CA GLU A 90 -8.27 -11.18 -10.54
C GLU A 90 -8.11 -9.65 -10.64
N MET A 91 -7.57 -8.97 -9.62
CA MET A 91 -7.44 -7.51 -9.57
C MET A 91 -5.97 -7.09 -9.45
N ALA A 92 -5.51 -6.29 -10.40
CA ALA A 92 -4.16 -5.74 -10.45
C ALA A 92 -4.02 -4.59 -9.44
N VAL A 93 -3.56 -4.92 -8.23
CA VAL A 93 -3.37 -3.95 -7.13
C VAL A 93 -1.90 -3.67 -6.88
N ILE A 94 -1.55 -2.39 -6.74
CA ILE A 94 -0.21 -1.93 -6.36
C ILE A 94 -0.24 -1.16 -5.05
N ASP A 95 0.93 -1.06 -4.41
CA ASP A 95 1.20 -0.03 -3.43
C ASP A 95 1.96 1.11 -4.12
N TYR A 96 1.30 2.25 -4.28
CA TYR A 96 1.86 3.43 -4.90
C TYR A 96 2.80 4.19 -3.95
N GLY A 97 2.94 3.76 -2.69
CA GLY A 97 3.67 4.47 -1.65
C GLY A 97 2.84 5.62 -1.10
N ASP A 98 3.49 6.74 -0.79
CA ASP A 98 2.86 7.85 -0.09
C ASP A 98 2.85 9.14 -0.93
N CYS A 99 1.93 10.04 -0.60
CA CYS A 99 1.89 11.40 -1.12
C CYS A 99 3.07 12.18 -0.55
N LEU A 100 3.80 12.86 -1.43
CA LEU A 100 4.85 13.78 -1.00
C LEU A 100 4.19 15.05 -0.44
N LEU A 101 4.43 15.34 0.83
CA LEU A 101 3.87 16.50 1.52
C LEU A 101 5.00 17.33 2.12
N ASP A 102 4.87 18.65 2.06
CA ASP A 102 5.74 19.57 2.79
C ASP A 102 5.28 19.65 4.25
N TYR A 103 6.12 19.16 5.16
CA TYR A 103 5.82 19.19 6.59
C TYR A 103 5.92 20.61 7.20
N GLY A 104 6.54 21.58 6.50
CA GLY A 104 6.63 22.97 6.94
C GLY A 104 5.49 23.85 6.43
N ASN A 105 4.76 23.40 5.40
CA ASN A 105 3.70 24.17 4.76
C ASN A 105 2.40 23.37 4.65
N HIS A 106 1.62 23.41 5.71
CA HIS A 106 0.36 22.68 5.80
C HIS A 106 -0.77 23.29 4.96
N GLN A 107 -0.71 24.59 4.64
CA GLN A 107 -1.75 25.25 3.86
C GLN A 107 -1.83 24.71 2.43
N ASP A 108 -0.67 24.35 1.86
CA ASP A 108 -0.58 23.81 0.50
C ASP A 108 -0.86 22.29 0.42
N THR A 109 -1.04 21.61 1.56
CA THR A 109 -1.25 20.15 1.61
C THR A 109 -2.44 19.70 0.76
N PRO A 110 -3.66 20.29 0.85
CA PRO A 110 -4.79 19.85 0.04
C PRO A 110 -4.49 19.93 -1.47
N ALA A 111 -3.90 21.04 -1.92
CA ALA A 111 -3.55 21.22 -3.33
C ALA A 111 -2.41 20.27 -3.77
N ALA A 112 -1.47 19.94 -2.89
CA ALA A 112 -0.41 18.96 -3.17
C ALA A 112 -0.97 17.54 -3.35
N ILE A 113 -1.98 17.15 -2.55
CA ILE A 113 -2.68 15.87 -2.69
C ILE A 113 -3.43 15.85 -4.03
N GLU A 114 -4.23 16.88 -4.33
CA GLU A 114 -5.00 16.95 -5.58
C GLU A 114 -4.10 16.86 -6.82
N ARG A 115 -2.99 17.60 -6.85
CA ARG A 115 -2.04 17.54 -7.97
C ARG A 115 -1.44 16.15 -8.17
N GLN A 116 -1.11 15.45 -7.09
CA GLN A 116 -0.53 14.10 -7.16
C GLN A 116 -1.55 13.01 -7.45
N ALA A 117 -2.83 13.24 -7.19
CA ALA A 117 -3.92 12.31 -7.52
C ALA A 117 -4.24 12.30 -9.03
N ASN A 118 -3.98 13.41 -9.74
CA ASN A 118 -4.26 13.58 -11.16
C ASN A 118 -3.14 13.04 -12.09
N VAL A 119 -2.47 11.97 -11.67
CA VAL A 119 -1.43 11.27 -12.46
C VAL A 119 -2.03 10.34 -13.52
#